data_AF-A0A7K3GVI0-F1
#
_entry.id   AF-A0A7K3GVI0-F1
#
_cell.length_a   1.000
_cell.length_b   1.000
_cell.length_c   1.000
_cell.angle_alpha   90.00
_cell.angle_beta   90.00
_cell.angle_gamma   90.00
#
_symmetry.space_group_name_H-M   'P 1'
#
loop_
_entity.id
_entity.type
_entity.pdbx_description
1 polymer ?
#
loop_
_entity_poly.entity_id
_entity_poly.type
_entity_poly.pdbx_seq_one_letter_code
_entity_poly.pdbx_strand_id
1 'polypeptide(L)'
;TRKLTCLLAVGLRAAESGGDADAADALAPGAGAGADDEVGRMRDALERTGARAVVEATIAELAAKSLRHFARTGAEPAVSLEFTALVERASGVVAGRTTGEAA
;
A
#
# COMPACT_ATOMS: atom_id res chain seq x y z
N THR A 1 -10.65 9.57 17.43
CA THR A 1 -9.35 10.12 16.98
C THR A 1 -8.89 9.38 15.73
N ARG A 2 -8.25 10.07 14.79
CA ARG A 2 -7.82 9.52 13.50
C ARG A 2 -6.63 8.57 13.66
N LYS A 3 -6.61 7.44 12.94
CA LYS A 3 -5.47 6.51 12.96
C LYS A 3 -4.29 7.09 12.19
N LEU A 4 -3.10 7.05 12.78
CA LEU A 4 -1.84 7.46 12.13
C LEU A 4 -1.29 6.32 11.26
N THR A 5 -1.86 6.15 10.07
CA THR A 5 -1.48 5.08 9.13
C THR A 5 -0.39 5.54 8.17
N CYS A 6 0.31 4.58 7.54
CA CYS A 6 1.25 4.86 6.46
C CYS A 6 0.58 5.62 5.31
N LEU A 7 -0.65 5.23 4.94
CA LEU A 7 -1.44 5.92 3.90
C LEU A 7 -1.69 7.39 4.23
N LEU A 8 -2.03 7.71 5.49
CA LEU A 8 -2.22 9.09 5.92
C LEU A 8 -0.92 9.89 5.84
N ALA A 9 0.19 9.32 6.33
CA ALA A 9 1.49 9.97 6.30
C ALA A 9 1.97 10.25 4.87
N VAL A 10 1.80 9.27 3.96
CA VAL A 10 2.13 9.42 2.54
C VAL A 10 1.26 10.49 1.88
N GLY A 11 -0.06 10.48 2.12
CA GLY A 11 -0.97 11.48 1.55
C GLY A 11 -0.68 12.90 2.03
N LEU A 12 -0.44 13.07 3.34
CA LEU A 12 -0.11 14.39 3.89
C LEU A 12 1.20 14.92 3.30
N ARG A 13 2.24 14.08 3.23
CA ARG A 13 3.53 14.46 2.64
C ARG A 13 3.41 14.82 1.17
N ALA A 14 2.61 14.08 0.41
CA ALA A 14 2.35 14.35 -1.00
C ALA A 14 1.59 15.67 -1.19
N ALA A 15 0.56 15.93 -0.38
CA ALA A 15 -0.18 17.19 -0.37
C ALA A 15 0.74 18.38 -0.07
N GLU A 16 1.54 18.31 0.99
CA GLU A 16 2.52 19.34 1.37
C GLU A 16 3.53 19.61 0.26
N SER A 17 4.09 18.55 -0.32
CA SER A 17 5.11 18.67 -1.38
C SER A 17 4.54 19.19 -2.70
N GLY A 18 3.26 18.91 -2.97
CA GLY A 18 2.53 19.41 -4.12
C GLY A 18 1.87 20.77 -3.93
N GLY A 19 1.90 21.33 -2.72
CA GLY A 19 1.21 22.59 -2.39
C GLY A 19 -0.32 22.50 -2.35
N ASP A 20 -0.89 21.30 -2.20
CA ASP A 20 -2.34 21.10 -2.08
C ASP A 20 -2.77 21.33 -0.61
N ALA A 21 -3.06 22.60 -0.29
CA ALA A 21 -3.46 23.01 1.06
C ALA A 21 -4.79 22.37 1.50
N ASP A 22 -5.73 22.19 0.58
CA ASP A 22 -7.04 21.59 0.88
C ASP A 22 -6.89 20.10 1.24
N ALA A 23 -6.04 19.37 0.50
CA ALA A 23 -5.72 17.99 0.84
C ALA A 23 -4.93 17.91 2.15
N ALA A 24 -3.98 18.82 2.40
CA ALA A 24 -3.23 18.84 3.65
C ALA A 24 -4.14 19.07 4.87
N ASP A 25 -5.09 20.00 4.78
CA ASP A 25 -6.09 20.27 5.83
C ASP A 25 -7.01 19.05 6.06
N ALA A 26 -7.54 18.48 4.98
CA ALA A 26 -8.39 17.29 5.06
C ALA A 26 -7.67 16.10 5.73
N LEU A 27 -6.35 15.97 5.51
CA LEU A 27 -5.51 14.89 6.04
C LEU A 27 -4.86 15.22 7.39
N ALA A 28 -4.95 16.46 7.88
CA ALA A 28 -4.30 16.89 9.11
C ALA A 28 -4.69 16.01 10.34
N PRO A 29 -3.73 15.56 11.15
CA PRO A 29 -4.02 14.84 12.38
C PRO A 29 -4.81 15.73 13.35
N GLY A 30 -6.00 15.28 13.78
CA GLY A 30 -6.83 16.01 14.73
C GLY A 30 -8.05 16.70 14.14
N ALA A 31 -8.20 16.72 12.81
CA ALA A 31 -9.51 16.95 12.19
C ALA A 31 -10.48 15.86 12.69
N GLY A 32 -11.61 16.30 13.24
CA GLY A 32 -12.47 15.50 14.10
C GLY A 32 -13.32 14.50 13.35
N ALA A 33 -12.74 13.38 12.92
CA ALA A 33 -13.38 12.28 12.19
C ALA A 33 -14.67 11.80 12.87
N GLY A 34 -15.80 12.43 12.55
CA GLY A 34 -17.09 12.14 13.18
C GLY A 34 -18.28 12.19 12.23
N ALA A 35 -18.18 12.90 11.11
CA ALA A 35 -19.23 12.98 10.09
C ALA A 35 -18.81 12.23 8.81
N ASP A 36 -19.75 11.54 8.18
CA ASP A 36 -19.52 10.80 6.92
C ASP A 36 -18.93 11.69 5.82
N ASP A 37 -19.32 12.97 5.78
CA ASP A 37 -18.77 13.98 4.87
C ASP A 37 -17.26 14.22 5.06
N GLU A 38 -16.76 14.08 6.28
CA GLU A 38 -15.32 14.19 6.55
C GLU A 38 -14.55 12.97 6.06
N VAL A 39 -15.14 11.77 6.19
CA VAL A 39 -14.55 10.54 5.64
C VAL A 39 -14.51 10.61 4.11
N GLY A 40 -15.56 11.15 3.48
CA GLY A 40 -15.60 11.42 2.04
C GLY A 40 -14.47 12.37 1.61
N ARG A 41 -14.36 13.55 2.24
CA ARG A 41 -13.28 14.51 1.95
C ARG A 41 -11.89 13.91 2.13
N MET A 42 -11.69 13.11 3.17
CA MET A 42 -10.41 12.43 3.41
C MET A 42 -10.10 11.42 2.31
N ARG A 43 -11.09 10.64 1.85
CA ARG A 43 -10.91 9.69 0.75
C ARG A 43 -10.53 10.41 -0.54
N ASP A 44 -11.25 11.47 -0.89
CA ASP A 44 -10.98 12.26 -2.10
C ASP A 44 -9.58 12.87 -2.06
N ALA A 45 -9.14 13.37 -0.90
CA ALA A 45 -7.78 13.87 -0.71
C ALA A 45 -6.72 12.76 -0.89
N LEU A 46 -6.94 11.56 -0.33
CA LEU A 46 -6.02 10.42 -0.48
C LEU A 46 -5.94 9.93 -1.94
N GLU A 47 -7.05 9.97 -2.67
CA GLU A 47 -7.08 9.61 -4.09
C GLU A 47 -6.36 10.64 -4.95
N ARG A 48 -6.66 11.93 -4.75
CA ARG A 48 -6.05 13.04 -5.49
C ARG A 48 -4.54 13.15 -5.28
N THR A 49 -4.06 12.90 -4.06
CA THR A 49 -2.63 12.89 -3.75
C THR A 49 -1.88 11.69 -4.33
N GLY A 50 -2.59 10.69 -4.86
CA GLY A 50 -2.00 9.45 -5.35
C GLY A 50 -1.44 8.55 -4.24
N ALA A 51 -1.71 8.86 -2.97
CA ALA A 51 -1.15 8.15 -1.82
C ALA A 51 -1.47 6.65 -1.84
N ARG A 52 -2.68 6.32 -2.31
CA ARG A 52 -3.10 4.92 -2.49
C ARG A 52 -2.16 4.17 -3.44
N ALA A 53 -1.88 4.71 -4.61
CA ALA A 53 -1.02 4.07 -5.60
C ALA A 53 0.40 3.83 -5.06
N VAL A 54 0.93 4.80 -4.30
CA VAL A 54 2.25 4.68 -3.65
C VAL A 54 2.27 3.54 -2.61
N VAL A 55 1.24 3.46 -1.76
CA VAL A 55 1.17 2.39 -0.75
C VAL A 55 0.99 1.02 -1.39
N GLU A 56 0.15 0.89 -2.42
CA GLU A 56 -0.04 -0.37 -3.16
C GLU A 56 1.25 -0.82 -3.85
N ALA A 57 1.99 0.10 -4.47
CA ALA A 57 3.31 -0.19 -5.04
C ALA A 57 4.32 -0.65 -3.96
N THR A 58 4.27 -0.04 -2.78
CA THR A 58 5.11 -0.43 -1.64
C THR A 58 4.75 -1.84 -1.15
N ILE A 59 3.46 -2.19 -1.08
CA ILE A 59 3.01 -3.54 -0.72
C ILE A 59 3.55 -4.56 -1.73
N ALA A 60 3.42 -4.30 -3.03
CA ALA A 60 3.93 -5.17 -4.08
C ALA A 60 5.46 -5.34 -4.01
N GLU A 61 6.20 -4.26 -3.74
CA GLU A 61 7.65 -4.33 -3.58
C GLU A 61 8.05 -5.17 -2.37
N LEU A 62 7.38 -5.00 -1.23
CA LEU A 62 7.64 -5.78 -0.02
C LEU A 62 7.28 -7.26 -0.18
N ALA A 63 6.20 -7.57 -0.87
CA ALA A 63 5.85 -8.94 -1.22
C ALA A 63 6.95 -9.57 -2.08
N ALA A 64 7.37 -8.89 -3.15
CA ALA A 64 8.43 -9.37 -4.03
C ALA A 64 9.79 -9.53 -3.30
N LYS A 65 10.15 -8.60 -2.41
CA LYS A 65 11.33 -8.72 -1.56
C LYS A 65 11.25 -9.94 -0.64
N SER A 66 10.10 -10.16 -0.01
CA SER A 66 9.87 -11.29 0.90
C SER A 66 10.08 -12.62 0.18
N LEU A 67 9.52 -12.78 -1.02
CA LEU A 67 9.68 -13.99 -1.84
C LEU A 67 11.15 -14.20 -2.26
N ARG A 68 11.84 -13.15 -2.71
CA ARG A 68 13.28 -13.24 -3.05
C ARG A 68 14.14 -13.62 -1.86
N HIS A 69 13.85 -13.06 -0.67
CA HIS A 69 14.58 -13.41 0.54
C HIS A 69 14.32 -14.84 0.98
N PHE A 70 13.07 -15.30 0.90
CA PHE A 70 12.72 -16.67 1.23
C PHE A 70 13.35 -17.69 0.28
N ALA A 71 13.33 -17.43 -1.03
CA ALA A 71 13.95 -18.31 -2.03
C ALA A 71 15.45 -18.53 -1.78
N ARG A 72 16.16 -17.51 -1.25
CA ARG A 72 17.59 -17.60 -0.92
C ARG A 72 17.91 -18.51 0.28
N THR A 73 16.91 -18.95 1.03
CA THR A 73 17.10 -19.87 2.16
C THR A 73 17.38 -21.30 1.72
N GLY A 74 17.03 -21.66 0.47
CA GLY A 74 17.13 -23.04 -0.01
C GLY A 74 16.08 -23.98 0.59
N ALA A 75 14.96 -23.45 1.09
CA ALA A 75 13.86 -24.24 1.62
C ALA A 75 13.32 -25.24 0.59
N GLU A 76 12.83 -26.38 1.09
CA GLU A 76 12.19 -27.41 0.27
C GLU A 76 11.09 -26.82 -0.65
N PRO A 77 10.92 -27.35 -1.88
CA PRO A 77 9.98 -26.78 -2.85
C PRO A 77 8.55 -26.64 -2.33
N ALA A 78 8.06 -27.61 -1.55
CA ALA A 78 6.72 -27.58 -0.96
C ALA A 78 6.56 -26.37 0.00
N VAL A 79 7.55 -26.11 0.84
CA VAL A 79 7.55 -24.98 1.79
C VAL A 79 7.61 -23.65 1.02
N SER A 80 8.36 -23.59 -0.07
CA SER A 80 8.44 -22.40 -0.93
C SER A 80 7.10 -22.06 -1.59
N LEU A 81 6.34 -23.07 -2.01
CA LEU A 81 5.00 -22.90 -2.57
C LEU A 81 4.01 -22.42 -1.51
N GLU A 82 4.05 -23.01 -0.31
CA GLU A 82 3.20 -22.59 0.81
C GLU A 82 3.47 -21.15 1.25
N PHE A 83 4.75 -20.77 1.36
CA PHE A 83 5.14 -19.40 1.69
C PHE A 83 4.66 -18.40 0.63
N THR A 84 4.78 -18.77 -0.65
CA THR A 84 4.28 -17.94 -1.75
C THR A 84 2.78 -17.69 -1.62
N ALA A 85 1.99 -18.75 -1.44
CA ALA A 85 0.55 -18.64 -1.27
C ALA A 85 0.15 -17.79 -0.04
N LEU A 86 0.93 -17.85 1.04
CA LEU A 86 0.71 -17.03 2.23
C LEU A 86 0.97 -15.54 1.95
N VAL A 87 2.07 -15.22 1.27
CA VAL A 87 2.41 -13.84 0.89
C VAL A 87 1.37 -13.26 -0.06
N GLU A 88 0.94 -14.03 -1.07
CA GLU A 88 -0.08 -13.58 -2.01
C GLU A 88 -1.40 -13.27 -1.31
N ARG A 89 -1.84 -14.15 -0.40
CA ARG A 89 -3.08 -13.95 0.37
C ARG A 89 -2.99 -12.74 1.30
N ALA A 90 -1.86 -12.57 1.97
CA ALA A 90 -1.69 -11.49 2.95
C ALA A 90 -1.55 -10.11 2.29
N SER A 91 -0.86 -10.04 1.15
CA SER A 91 -0.61 -8.78 0.44
C SER A 91 -1.70 -8.44 -0.58
N GLY A 92 -2.50 -9.41 -1.01
CA GLY A 92 -3.41 -9.26 -2.15
C GLY A 92 -2.68 -9.17 -3.50
N VAL A 93 -1.35 -9.29 -3.52
CA VAL A 93 -0.52 -9.23 -4.72
C VAL A 93 -0.23 -10.65 -5.18
N VAL A 94 -0.69 -11.00 -6.38
CA VAL A 94 -0.34 -12.29 -6.99
C VAL A 94 1.09 -12.19 -7.50
N ALA A 95 1.96 -13.07 -7.00
CA ALA A 95 3.31 -13.19 -7.51
C ALA A 95 3.19 -13.86 -8.88
N GLY A 96 3.27 -13.05 -9.93
CA GLY A 96 3.19 -13.55 -11.28
C GLY A 96 4.17 -14.70 -11.48
N ARG A 97 3.63 -15.90 -11.72
CA ARG A 97 4.17 -16.79 -12.75
C ARG A 97 4.59 -15.86 -13.88
N THR A 98 5.90 -15.74 -14.10
CA THR A 98 6.41 -15.16 -15.33
C THR A 98 5.60 -15.75 -16.47
N THR A 99 4.95 -14.93 -17.28
CA THR A 99 4.61 -15.30 -18.66
C THR A 99 5.94 -15.55 -19.37
N GLY A 100 6.55 -16.70 -19.09
CA GLY A 100 7.56 -17.34 -19.89
C GLY A 100 6.84 -18.39 -20.71
N GLU A 101 7.14 -18.42 -22.01
CA GLU A 101 6.56 -19.22 -23.09
C GLU A 101 5.29 -18.66 -23.74
N ALA A 102 5.51 -17.89 -24.81
CA ALA A 102 4.88 -18.15 -26.10
C ALA A 102 5.75 -17.56 -27.24
N ALA A 103 6.36 -18.49 -28.00
CA ALA A 103 7.00 -18.40 -29.32
C ALA A 103 8.32 -17.62 -29.46
#